data_AF-A0A8B6XGN9-F1
#
_entry.id   AF-A0A8B6XGN9-F1
#
_cell.length_a   1.000
_cell.length_b   1.000
_cell.length_c   1.000
_cell.angle_alpha   90.00
_cell.angle_beta   90.00
_cell.angle_gamma   90.00
#
_symmetry.space_group_name_H-M   'P 1'
#
loop_
_entity.id
_entity.type
_entity.pdbx_description
1 polymer ?
#
loop_
_entity_poly.entity_id
_entity_poly.type
_entity_poly.pdbx_seq_one_letter_code
_entity_poly.pdbx_strand_id
1 'polypeptide(L)'
;MISEGENEFIIDDENEKTQKEESCDNNEERIVANLYKKPFLGGFRHKVTGLMYLNASSQTNTKKYIHHGLERFDRDTQTVQSKNQILQTYCDTSTQMTKPGCYIAEVTDKIIIPGKYITAAEKEKDMLEKVILLQCYWRRWLAKRLVNNLRSDQEQRIKWEKEVEEKKVADRADRLRQEFERRMNPQTNRDFDLLYAALESTIFIFVFF
;
A
#
# COMPACT_ATOMS: atom_id res chain seq x y z
N MET A 1 -4.06 -15.93 -47.64
CA MET A 1 -4.61 -15.91 -46.27
C MET A 1 -3.63 -15.06 -45.47
N ILE A 2 -3.91 -13.75 -45.36
CA ILE A 2 -4.37 -13.06 -44.11
C ILE A 2 -3.26 -13.12 -43.06
N SER A 3 -2.68 -12.05 -42.52
CA SER A 3 -2.78 -10.60 -42.69
C SER A 3 -1.57 -10.02 -41.95
N GLU A 4 -0.96 -8.98 -42.51
CA GLU A 4 0.05 -8.16 -41.87
C GLU A 4 -0.58 -7.44 -40.67
N GLY A 5 0.07 -7.53 -39.50
CA GLY A 5 -0.29 -6.80 -38.30
C GLY A 5 0.66 -5.63 -38.12
N GLU A 6 0.19 -4.44 -38.48
CA GLU A 6 0.79 -3.16 -38.16
C GLU A 6 0.70 -2.94 -36.65
N ASN A 7 1.85 -2.80 -35.98
CA ASN A 7 1.91 -2.32 -34.60
C ASN A 7 2.24 -0.83 -34.65
N GLU A 8 1.21 0.00 -34.50
CA GLU A 8 1.37 1.44 -34.32
C GLU A 8 2.05 1.74 -32.97
N PHE A 9 3.09 2.55 -33.07
CA PHE A 9 3.88 3.11 -31.99
C PHE A 9 3.27 4.46 -31.62
N ILE A 10 2.60 4.56 -30.48
CA ILE A 10 2.13 5.85 -29.95
C ILE A 10 3.24 6.44 -29.07
N ILE A 11 3.70 7.62 -29.50
CA ILE A 11 4.64 8.50 -28.83
C ILE A 11 3.83 9.41 -27.91
N ASP A 12 3.96 9.26 -26.60
CA ASP A 12 3.51 10.25 -25.63
C ASP A 12 4.74 11.02 -25.12
N ASP A 13 5.10 12.09 -25.83
CA ASP A 13 6.02 13.12 -25.33
C ASP A 13 5.23 14.42 -25.13
N GLU A 14 5.28 14.91 -23.89
CA GLU A 14 5.51 16.29 -23.45
C GLU A 14 4.71 16.59 -22.16
N ASN A 15 5.33 16.45 -20.99
CA ASN A 15 6.00 17.54 -20.26
C ASN A 15 5.12 18.76 -19.99
N GLU A 16 4.54 18.84 -18.79
CA GLU A 16 4.61 20.06 -18.01
C GLU A 16 4.54 19.75 -16.51
N LYS A 17 5.72 19.72 -15.87
CA LYS A 17 5.89 19.85 -14.43
C LYS A 17 5.97 21.34 -14.10
N THR A 18 5.05 21.87 -13.30
CA THR A 18 5.33 22.90 -12.25
C THR A 18 4.03 23.15 -11.48
N GLN A 19 3.91 22.64 -10.24
CA GLN A 19 4.09 23.41 -9.00
C GLN A 19 3.19 24.64 -8.85
N LYS A 20 2.26 24.51 -7.88
CA LYS A 20 1.87 25.47 -6.83
C LYS A 20 0.76 26.49 -7.10
N GLU A 21 -0.15 26.45 -6.12
CA GLU A 21 -0.81 27.56 -5.43
C GLU A 21 -2.15 28.11 -5.97
N GLU A 22 -3.15 27.93 -5.09
CA GLU A 22 -4.24 28.84 -4.78
C GLU A 22 -5.40 29.00 -5.78
N SER A 23 -6.49 28.28 -5.53
CA SER A 23 -7.81 28.91 -5.49
C SER A 23 -8.78 28.17 -4.56
N CYS A 24 -9.35 28.91 -3.62
CA CYS A 24 -10.51 28.48 -2.84
C CYS A 24 -11.72 28.42 -3.76
N ASP A 25 -12.04 27.24 -4.29
CA ASP A 25 -13.32 27.04 -4.96
C ASP A 25 -14.38 26.72 -3.91
N ASN A 26 -15.09 27.79 -3.58
CA ASN A 26 -16.38 27.80 -2.90
C ASN A 26 -17.35 26.89 -3.64
N ASN A 27 -17.29 25.59 -3.37
CA ASN A 27 -18.42 24.71 -3.62
C ASN A 27 -19.44 25.02 -2.54
N GLU A 28 -20.23 26.07 -2.78
CA GLU A 28 -21.56 26.18 -2.22
C GLU A 28 -22.23 24.83 -2.46
N GLU A 29 -22.27 24.00 -1.41
CA GLU A 29 -23.05 22.78 -1.40
C GLU A 29 -24.49 23.21 -1.63
N ARG A 30 -24.92 23.23 -2.90
CA ARG A 30 -26.32 23.27 -3.26
C ARG A 30 -26.93 22.04 -2.60
N ILE A 31 -27.52 22.24 -1.43
CA ILE A 31 -28.36 21.26 -0.74
C ILE A 31 -29.47 20.96 -1.74
N VAL A 32 -29.27 19.91 -2.54
CA VAL A 32 -30.32 19.37 -3.40
C VAL A 32 -31.35 18.85 -2.42
N ALA A 33 -32.41 19.62 -2.20
CA ALA A 33 -33.50 19.23 -1.33
C ALA A 33 -33.96 17.85 -1.79
N ASN A 34 -33.74 16.86 -0.93
CA ASN A 34 -34.14 15.49 -1.18
C ASN A 34 -35.66 15.50 -1.38
N LEU A 35 -36.11 15.45 -2.64
CA LEU A 35 -37.54 15.54 -3.01
C LEU A 35 -38.34 14.35 -2.46
N TYR A 36 -37.65 13.31 -1.99
CA TYR A 36 -38.21 12.14 -1.33
C TYR A 36 -38.15 12.27 0.19
N LYS A 37 -39.32 12.46 0.81
CA LYS A 37 -39.46 12.35 2.27
C LYS A 37 -39.43 10.88 2.66
N LYS A 38 -38.39 10.45 3.36
CA LYS A 38 -38.27 9.06 3.86
C LYS A 38 -39.50 8.70 4.71
N PRO A 39 -40.13 7.54 4.50
CA PRO A 39 -41.21 7.09 5.36
C PRO A 39 -40.72 6.91 6.81
N PHE A 40 -41.55 7.23 7.79
CA PHE A 40 -41.20 7.02 9.20
C PHE A 40 -41.22 5.51 9.50
N LEU A 41 -40.04 4.94 9.72
CA LEU A 41 -39.84 3.51 9.98
C LEU A 41 -39.65 3.19 11.48
N GLY A 42 -39.98 4.14 12.36
CA GLY A 42 -39.85 4.01 13.80
C GLY A 42 -38.74 4.85 14.41
N GLY A 43 -38.87 5.09 15.72
CA GLY A 43 -37.99 5.97 16.48
C GLY A 43 -38.75 6.69 17.60
N PHE A 44 -38.06 7.60 18.28
CA PHE A 44 -38.61 8.39 19.38
C PHE A 44 -38.52 9.88 19.08
N ARG A 45 -39.57 10.63 19.44
CA ARG A 45 -39.58 12.09 19.35
C ARG A 45 -39.34 12.68 20.73
N HIS A 46 -38.31 13.50 20.85
CA HIS A 46 -38.10 14.25 22.07
C HIS A 46 -39.15 15.36 22.20
N LYS A 47 -39.90 15.38 23.32
CA LYS A 47 -41.06 16.27 23.47
C LYS A 47 -40.69 17.75 23.57
N VAL A 48 -39.53 18.08 24.14
CA VAL A 48 -39.12 19.46 24.41
C VAL A 48 -38.39 20.08 23.21
N THR A 49 -37.44 19.38 22.59
CA THR A 49 -36.69 19.90 21.44
C THR A 49 -37.34 19.57 20.09
N GLY A 50 -38.36 18.70 20.06
CA GLY A 50 -39.02 18.27 18.84
C GLY A 50 -38.15 17.39 17.92
N LEU A 51 -36.88 17.12 18.28
CA LEU A 51 -35.98 16.28 17.50
C LEU A 51 -36.50 14.84 17.44
N MET A 52 -36.46 14.27 16.24
CA MET A 52 -36.89 12.91 15.96
C MET A 52 -35.65 12.02 15.82
N TYR A 53 -35.48 11.10 16.75
CA TYR A 53 -34.44 10.09 16.71
C TYR A 53 -34.97 8.86 16.00
N LEU A 54 -34.51 8.64 14.78
CA LEU A 54 -34.85 7.47 13.98
C LEU A 54 -34.01 6.25 14.40
N ASN A 55 -34.54 5.05 14.24
CA ASN A 55 -33.80 3.80 14.43
C ASN A 55 -32.50 3.80 13.61
N ALA A 56 -31.40 3.25 14.14
CA ALA A 56 -30.08 3.29 13.50
C ALA A 56 -30.09 2.74 12.05
N SER A 57 -30.88 1.68 11.81
CA SER A 57 -31.09 1.09 10.47
C SER A 57 -31.70 2.05 9.44
N SER A 58 -32.31 3.14 9.89
CA SER A 58 -33.01 4.12 9.06
C SER A 58 -32.33 5.48 8.99
N GLN A 59 -31.15 5.66 9.60
CA GLN A 59 -30.42 6.94 9.56
C GLN A 59 -29.63 7.12 8.26
N THR A 60 -29.04 6.05 7.73
CA THR A 60 -28.29 6.07 6.48
C THR A 60 -29.08 5.42 5.35
N ASN A 61 -28.95 5.93 4.13
CA ASN A 61 -29.43 5.21 2.94
C ASN A 61 -28.54 3.98 2.75
N THR A 62 -29.12 2.79 2.81
CA THR A 62 -28.39 1.56 2.46
C THR A 62 -27.97 1.63 1.00
N LYS A 63 -26.76 1.17 0.67
CA LYS A 63 -26.32 1.06 -0.72
C LYS A 63 -27.32 0.18 -1.44
N LYS A 64 -27.89 0.66 -2.56
CA LYS A 64 -28.79 -0.13 -3.39
C LYS A 64 -28.03 -1.37 -3.85
N TYR A 65 -28.54 -2.55 -3.49
CA TYR A 65 -27.99 -3.80 -3.99
C TYR A 65 -28.25 -3.85 -5.50
N ILE A 66 -27.18 -3.90 -6.30
CA ILE A 66 -27.29 -4.09 -7.75
C ILE A 66 -27.47 -5.58 -7.97
N HIS A 67 -28.69 -5.99 -8.28
CA HIS A 67 -28.98 -7.38 -8.62
C HIS A 67 -28.42 -7.67 -10.01
N HIS A 68 -27.38 -8.50 -10.10
CA HIS A 68 -26.70 -8.79 -11.37
C HIS A 68 -27.44 -9.79 -12.29
N GLY A 69 -28.67 -10.20 -11.93
CA GLY A 69 -29.58 -11.00 -12.76
C GLY A 69 -29.21 -12.47 -12.95
N LEU A 70 -27.97 -12.84 -12.61
CA LEU A 70 -27.45 -14.21 -12.65
C LEU A 70 -27.13 -14.67 -11.24
N GLU A 71 -27.51 -15.91 -10.90
CA GLU A 71 -27.08 -16.56 -9.66
C GLU A 71 -25.56 -16.76 -9.71
N ARG A 72 -24.84 -16.03 -8.85
CA ARG A 72 -23.39 -16.22 -8.68
C ARG A 72 -23.17 -17.30 -7.62
N PHE A 73 -22.79 -18.49 -8.08
CA PHE A 73 -22.39 -19.60 -7.20
C PHE A 73 -20.93 -19.45 -6.79
N ASP A 74 -20.64 -18.46 -5.95
CA ASP A 74 -19.29 -18.23 -5.43
C ASP A 74 -19.13 -18.94 -4.08
N ARG A 75 -18.01 -19.63 -3.87
CA ARG A 75 -17.63 -20.26 -2.59
C ARG A 75 -16.74 -19.37 -1.72
N ASP A 76 -16.59 -18.11 -2.11
CA ASP A 76 -15.67 -17.20 -1.44
C ASP A 76 -16.16 -16.85 -0.04
N THR A 77 -15.39 -17.26 0.95
CA THR A 77 -15.58 -16.86 2.34
C THR A 77 -14.82 -15.56 2.60
N GLN A 78 -15.46 -14.59 3.22
CA GLN A 78 -14.81 -13.35 3.64
C GLN A 78 -13.71 -13.66 4.66
N THR A 79 -12.43 -13.40 4.31
CA THR A 79 -11.33 -13.47 5.27
C THR A 79 -11.44 -12.31 6.26
N VAL A 80 -11.94 -12.59 7.47
CA VAL A 80 -12.06 -11.60 8.54
C VAL A 80 -10.83 -11.64 9.44
N GLN A 81 -10.23 -10.48 9.69
CA GLN A 81 -9.23 -10.33 10.76
C GLN A 81 -9.96 -10.12 12.09
N SER A 82 -10.17 -11.20 12.85
CA SER A 82 -10.69 -11.10 14.20
C SER A 82 -9.62 -10.57 15.16
N LYS A 83 -10.02 -9.67 16.05
CA LYS A 83 -9.19 -9.18 17.16
C LYS A 83 -9.93 -9.44 18.45
N ASN A 84 -9.25 -10.02 19.42
CA ASN A 84 -9.81 -10.21 20.74
C ASN A 84 -9.73 -8.87 21.50
N GLN A 85 -10.85 -8.46 22.08
CA GLN A 85 -10.92 -7.31 22.99
C GLN A 85 -11.23 -7.82 24.39
N ILE A 86 -10.43 -7.40 25.36
CA ILE A 86 -10.65 -7.76 26.77
C ILE A 86 -11.60 -6.71 27.36
N LEU A 87 -12.63 -7.18 28.05
CA LEU A 87 -13.54 -6.36 28.83
C LEU A 87 -13.16 -6.47 30.30
N GLN A 88 -13.09 -5.34 31.00
CA GLN A 88 -12.88 -5.32 32.44
C GLN A 88 -14.24 -5.15 33.14
N THR A 89 -14.62 -6.12 33.97
CA THR A 89 -15.78 -6.00 34.86
C THR A 89 -15.38 -5.31 36.15
N TYR A 90 -16.37 -4.76 36.85
CA TYR A 90 -16.15 -4.13 38.16
C TYR A 90 -15.76 -5.19 39.21
N CYS A 91 -14.82 -4.84 40.09
CA CYS A 91 -14.38 -5.67 41.21
C CYS A 91 -14.66 -4.94 42.51
N ASP A 92 -15.50 -5.52 43.36
CA ASP A 92 -15.80 -4.99 44.69
C ASP A 92 -14.68 -5.28 45.67
N THR A 93 -14.33 -4.28 46.47
CA THR A 93 -13.42 -4.42 47.61
C THR A 93 -14.03 -3.69 48.80
N SER A 94 -13.97 -4.30 49.98
CA SER A 94 -14.48 -3.71 51.22
C SER A 94 -13.42 -3.79 52.32
N THR A 95 -13.38 -2.76 53.15
CA THR A 95 -12.45 -2.66 54.30
C THR A 95 -13.27 -2.40 55.55
N GLN A 96 -12.96 -3.11 56.64
CA GLN A 96 -13.60 -2.91 57.94
C GLN A 96 -12.54 -2.47 58.95
N MET A 97 -12.88 -1.51 59.81
CA MET A 97 -11.98 -1.02 60.87
C MET A 97 -12.25 -1.77 62.18
N THR A 98 -11.21 -2.11 62.93
CA THR A 98 -11.32 -2.72 64.26
C THR A 98 -11.92 -1.72 65.25
N LYS A 99 -12.93 -2.14 66.02
CA LYS A 99 -13.59 -1.33 67.06
C LYS A 99 -13.91 -2.23 68.26
N PRO A 100 -13.96 -1.72 69.50
CA PRO A 100 -14.52 -2.49 70.62
C PRO A 100 -15.91 -3.06 70.26
N GLY A 101 -16.04 -4.39 70.31
CA GLY A 101 -17.24 -5.13 69.89
C GLY A 101 -17.24 -5.63 68.44
N CYS A 102 -16.20 -5.35 67.65
CA CYS A 102 -16.05 -5.81 66.27
C CYS A 102 -14.63 -6.36 66.05
N TYR A 103 -14.53 -7.69 65.96
CA TYR A 103 -13.27 -8.40 65.71
C TYR A 103 -13.09 -8.67 64.22
N ILE A 104 -11.88 -8.41 63.72
CA ILE A 104 -11.45 -8.68 62.35
C ILE A 104 -10.14 -9.47 62.45
N ALA A 105 -10.02 -10.54 61.67
CA ALA A 105 -8.85 -11.41 61.72
C ALA A 105 -7.72 -10.86 60.84
N GLU A 106 -6.54 -10.62 61.44
CA GLU A 106 -5.34 -10.10 60.76
C GLU A 106 -4.47 -11.21 60.13
N VAL A 107 -4.90 -12.48 60.19
CA VAL A 107 -4.08 -13.66 59.84
C VAL A 107 -3.64 -13.66 58.37
N THR A 108 -4.47 -13.12 57.47
CA THR A 108 -4.17 -13.03 56.04
C THR A 108 -3.48 -11.73 55.63
N ASP A 109 -3.36 -10.78 56.55
CA ASP A 109 -2.89 -9.44 56.26
C ASP A 109 -1.36 -9.40 56.13
N LYS A 110 -0.88 -8.42 55.38
CA LYS A 110 0.54 -8.24 55.07
C LYS A 110 1.02 -6.89 55.55
N ILE A 111 2.06 -6.90 56.38
CA ILE A 111 2.77 -5.68 56.78
C ILE A 111 3.74 -5.31 55.67
N ILE A 112 3.58 -4.13 55.08
CA ILE A 112 4.41 -3.63 53.97
C ILE A 112 5.22 -2.43 54.49
N ILE A 113 6.53 -2.46 54.25
CA ILE A 113 7.43 -1.33 54.57
C ILE A 113 7.34 -0.32 53.41
N PRO A 114 7.04 0.96 53.67
CA PRO A 114 6.92 1.95 52.61
C PRO A 114 8.27 2.19 51.93
N GLY A 115 8.25 2.22 50.59
CA GLY A 115 9.39 2.64 49.77
C GLY A 115 9.45 4.16 49.62
N LYS A 116 10.42 4.64 48.82
CA LYS A 116 10.46 6.05 48.41
C LYS A 116 9.23 6.39 47.59
N TYR A 117 8.49 7.42 48.01
CA TYR A 117 7.37 7.95 47.25
C TYR A 117 7.90 8.72 46.04
N ILE A 118 7.34 8.45 44.85
CA ILE A 118 7.65 9.18 43.63
C ILE A 118 6.55 10.22 43.44
N THR A 119 6.94 11.48 43.41
CA THR A 119 5.99 12.57 43.19
C THR A 119 5.50 12.56 41.74
N ALA A 120 4.27 13.01 41.49
CA ALA A 120 3.71 13.07 40.13
C ALA A 120 4.63 13.83 39.15
N ALA A 121 5.23 14.94 39.59
CA ALA A 121 6.16 15.73 38.79
C ALA A 121 7.47 15.00 38.46
N GLU A 122 7.97 14.14 39.34
CA GLU A 122 9.17 13.32 39.09
C GLU A 122 8.86 12.25 38.04
N LYS A 123 7.74 11.55 38.20
CA LYS A 123 7.27 10.54 37.23
C LYS A 123 7.04 11.13 35.84
N GLU A 124 6.48 12.34 35.77
CA GLU A 124 6.24 13.03 34.49
C GLU A 124 7.56 13.39 33.79
N LYS A 125 8.54 13.92 34.54
CA LYS A 125 9.88 14.20 34.01
C LYS A 125 10.55 12.94 33.50
N ASP A 126 10.53 11.87 34.29
CA ASP A 126 11.08 10.56 33.90
C ASP A 126 10.42 10.05 32.61
N MET A 127 9.09 10.12 32.52
CA MET A 127 8.35 9.71 31.33
C MET A 127 8.76 10.54 30.11
N LEU A 128 8.87 11.86 30.25
CA LEU A 128 9.27 12.76 29.18
C LEU A 128 10.67 12.44 28.65
N GLU A 129 11.64 12.21 29.53
CA GLU A 129 12.99 11.79 29.14
C GLU A 129 12.98 10.46 28.36
N LYS A 130 12.22 9.45 28.83
CA LYS A 130 12.10 8.18 28.13
C LYS A 130 11.42 8.33 26.77
N VAL A 131 10.39 9.17 26.67
CA VAL A 131 9.68 9.45 25.42
C VAL A 131 10.62 10.11 24.41
N ILE A 132 11.40 11.12 24.81
CA ILE A 132 12.38 11.77 23.93
C ILE A 132 13.39 10.75 23.41
N LEU A 133 13.92 9.90 24.29
CA LEU A 133 14.85 8.84 23.93
C LEU A 133 14.24 7.87 22.90
N LEU A 134 12.99 7.42 23.13
CA LEU A 134 12.28 6.55 22.19
C LEU A 134 12.09 7.23 20.83
N GLN A 135 11.72 8.50 20.82
CA GLN A 135 11.58 9.27 19.58
C GLN A 135 12.91 9.42 18.84
N CYS A 136 14.03 9.64 19.54
CA CYS A 136 15.35 9.70 18.93
C CYS A 136 15.72 8.37 18.24
N TYR A 137 15.49 7.24 18.91
CA TYR A 137 15.72 5.93 18.32
C TYR A 137 14.79 5.65 17.12
N TRP A 138 13.53 6.06 17.22
CA TRP A 138 12.57 5.94 16.13
C TRP A 138 13.00 6.73 14.90
N ARG A 139 13.41 8.00 15.06
CA ARG A 139 13.93 8.83 13.96
C ARG A 139 15.17 8.21 13.33
N ARG A 140 16.11 7.70 14.14
CA ARG A 140 17.29 6.97 13.65
C ARG A 140 16.91 5.72 12.84
N TRP A 141 15.95 4.95 13.34
CA TRP A 141 15.49 3.74 12.67
C TRP A 141 14.82 4.05 11.33
N LEU A 142 13.98 5.08 11.27
CA LEU A 142 13.37 5.54 10.02
C LEU A 142 14.42 5.93 8.99
N ALA A 143 15.43 6.71 9.38
CA ALA A 143 16.53 7.10 8.50
C ALA A 143 17.31 5.88 7.98
N LYS A 144 17.64 4.92 8.86
CA LYS A 144 18.30 3.66 8.46
C LYS A 144 17.45 2.86 7.48
N ARG A 145 16.15 2.73 7.75
CA ARG A 145 15.22 2.00 6.87
C ARG A 145 15.18 2.63 5.48
N LEU A 146 15.08 3.96 5.42
CA LEU A 146 15.09 4.69 4.16
C LEU A 146 16.40 4.47 3.38
N VAL A 147 17.55 4.60 4.04
CA VAL A 147 18.86 4.39 3.40
C VAL A 147 19.00 2.94 2.91
N ASN A 148 18.53 1.96 3.68
CA ASN A 148 18.58 0.56 3.27
C ASN A 148 17.70 0.29 2.05
N ASN A 149 16.51 0.89 1.98
CA ASN A 149 15.65 0.78 0.80
C ASN A 149 16.35 1.38 -0.43
N LEU A 150 16.90 2.60 -0.31
CA LEU A 150 17.62 3.23 -1.43
C LEU A 150 18.83 2.42 -1.90
N ARG A 151 19.56 1.78 -0.97
CA ARG A 151 20.65 0.86 -1.32
C ARG A 151 20.14 -0.36 -2.09
N SER A 152 19.07 -0.97 -1.63
CA SER A 152 18.45 -2.10 -2.32
C SER A 152 18.01 -1.72 -3.74
N ASP A 153 17.37 -0.55 -3.90
CA ASP A 153 16.92 -0.05 -5.19
C ASP A 153 18.12 0.21 -6.12
N GLN A 154 19.20 0.79 -5.59
CA GLN A 154 20.45 1.01 -6.33
C GLN A 154 21.09 -0.31 -6.77
N GLU A 155 21.18 -1.29 -5.88
CA GLU A 155 21.73 -2.62 -6.18
C GLU A 155 20.92 -3.33 -7.26
N GLN A 156 19.58 -3.26 -7.18
CA GLN A 156 18.69 -3.80 -8.21
C GLN A 156 18.90 -3.12 -9.56
N ARG A 157 19.04 -1.79 -9.57
CA ARG A 157 19.32 -1.02 -10.80
C ARG A 157 20.65 -1.43 -11.44
N ILE A 158 21.72 -1.50 -10.65
CA ILE A 158 23.05 -1.92 -11.13
C ILE A 158 23.00 -3.35 -11.67
N LYS A 159 22.30 -4.25 -10.98
CA LYS A 159 22.13 -5.64 -11.43
C LYS A 159 21.40 -5.70 -12.76
N TRP A 160 20.31 -4.95 -12.90
CA TRP A 160 19.56 -4.85 -14.15
C TRP A 160 20.41 -4.29 -15.29
N GLU A 161 21.19 -3.22 -15.04
CA GLU A 161 22.10 -2.65 -16.06
C GLU A 161 23.12 -3.70 -16.54
N LYS A 162 23.72 -4.46 -15.63
CA LYS A 162 24.65 -5.55 -15.99
C LYS A 162 23.98 -6.66 -16.81
N GLU A 163 22.81 -7.12 -16.38
CA GLU A 163 22.05 -8.15 -17.12
C GLU A 163 21.66 -7.67 -18.52
N VAL A 164 21.32 -6.39 -18.68
CA VAL A 164 21.01 -5.79 -19.99
C VAL A 164 22.27 -5.71 -20.86
N GLU A 165 23.40 -5.32 -20.31
CA GLU A 165 24.68 -5.30 -21.04
C GLU A 165 25.10 -6.70 -21.48
N GLU A 166 25.03 -7.68 -20.58
CA GLU A 166 25.31 -9.09 -20.88
C GLU A 166 24.41 -9.62 -21.99
N LYS A 167 23.09 -9.32 -21.93
CA LYS A 167 22.15 -9.67 -23.00
C LYS A 167 22.51 -9.00 -24.33
N LYS A 168 22.84 -7.71 -24.34
CA LYS A 168 23.27 -7.00 -25.57
C LYS A 168 24.55 -7.58 -26.17
N VAL A 169 25.49 -8.06 -25.33
CA VAL A 169 26.71 -8.72 -25.80
C VAL A 169 26.38 -10.11 -26.36
N ALA A 170 25.55 -10.89 -25.66
CA ALA A 170 25.09 -12.21 -26.11
C ALA A 170 24.33 -12.11 -27.44
N ASP A 171 23.35 -11.21 -27.55
CA ASP A 171 22.57 -11.00 -28.77
C ASP A 171 23.46 -10.60 -29.96
N ARG A 172 24.49 -9.76 -29.73
CA ARG A 172 25.46 -9.40 -30.76
C ARG A 172 26.32 -10.59 -31.17
N ALA A 173 26.79 -11.38 -30.21
CA ALA A 173 27.56 -12.59 -30.48
C ALA A 173 26.74 -13.63 -31.25
N ASP A 174 25.47 -13.81 -30.91
CA ASP A 174 24.58 -14.75 -31.57
C ASP A 174 24.21 -14.27 -32.98
N ARG A 175 23.99 -12.96 -33.20
CA ARG A 175 23.85 -12.41 -34.55
C ARG A 175 25.09 -12.66 -35.40
N LEU A 176 26.28 -12.41 -34.85
CA LEU A 176 27.54 -12.64 -35.55
C LEU A 176 27.75 -14.13 -35.88
N ARG A 177 27.39 -15.03 -34.96
CA ARG A 177 27.41 -16.49 -35.19
C ARG A 177 26.46 -16.90 -36.30
N GLN A 178 25.22 -16.38 -36.30
CA GLN A 178 24.24 -16.66 -37.35
C GLN A 178 24.70 -16.13 -38.72
N GLU A 179 25.28 -14.92 -38.78
CA GLU A 179 25.85 -14.41 -40.03
C GLU A 179 27.02 -15.27 -40.52
N PHE A 180 27.88 -15.73 -39.61
CA PHE A 180 28.98 -16.64 -39.96
C PHE A 180 28.46 -18.00 -40.48
N GLU A 181 27.46 -18.59 -39.83
CA GLU A 181 26.82 -19.83 -40.29
C GLU A 181 26.19 -19.67 -41.67
N ARG A 182 25.49 -18.54 -41.93
CA ARG A 182 24.88 -18.27 -43.25
C ARG A 182 25.93 -18.15 -44.36
N ARG A 183 27.12 -17.62 -44.06
CA ARG A 183 28.24 -17.54 -45.01
C ARG A 183 28.90 -18.89 -45.26
N MET A 184 29.02 -19.72 -44.23
CA MET A 184 29.68 -21.02 -44.33
C MET A 184 28.78 -22.10 -44.96
N ASN A 185 27.49 -22.13 -44.57
CA ASN A 185 26.50 -23.12 -45.01
C ASN A 185 25.18 -22.42 -45.43
N PRO A 186 25.11 -21.80 -46.62
CA PRO A 186 23.88 -21.17 -47.10
C PRO A 186 22.78 -22.22 -47.35
N GLN A 187 21.62 -22.05 -46.71
CA GLN A 187 20.47 -22.96 -46.85
C GLN A 187 19.27 -22.31 -47.55
N THR A 188 19.12 -20.99 -47.43
CA THR A 188 17.98 -20.25 -47.98
C THR A 188 18.37 -19.51 -49.25
N ASN A 189 17.44 -19.34 -50.20
CA ASN A 189 17.70 -18.57 -51.44
C ASN A 189 18.25 -17.15 -51.16
N ARG A 190 17.76 -16.49 -50.09
CA ARG A 190 18.26 -15.18 -49.65
C ARG A 190 19.72 -15.18 -49.23
N ASP A 191 20.23 -16.29 -48.69
CA ASP A 191 21.63 -16.42 -48.29
C ASP A 191 22.53 -16.56 -49.53
N PHE A 192 22.05 -17.26 -50.57
CA PHE A 192 22.73 -17.32 -51.87
C PHE A 192 22.75 -15.96 -52.58
N ASP A 193 21.66 -15.20 -52.53
CA ASP A 193 21.60 -13.83 -53.08
C ASP A 193 22.62 -12.91 -52.40
N LEU A 194 22.77 -13.02 -51.07
CA LEU A 194 23.79 -12.29 -50.29
C LEU A 194 25.22 -12.65 -50.72
N LEU A 195 25.49 -13.94 -50.96
CA LEU A 195 26.80 -14.40 -51.42
C LEU A 195 27.09 -13.87 -52.84
N TYR A 196 26.08 -13.87 -53.70
CA TYR A 196 26.19 -13.39 -55.08
C TYR A 196 26.48 -11.88 -55.13
N ALA A 197 25.78 -11.08 -54.33
CA ALA A 197 26.03 -9.65 -54.18
C ALA A 197 27.45 -9.35 -53.63
N ALA A 198 27.95 -10.18 -52.72
CA ALA A 198 29.32 -10.07 -52.22
C ALA A 198 30.37 -10.40 -53.31
N LEU A 199 30.09 -11.35 -54.20
CA LEU A 199 30.95 -11.66 -55.33
C LEU A 199 30.94 -10.57 -56.40
N GLU A 200 29.78 -10.05 -56.77
CA GLU A 200 29.68 -8.98 -57.77
C GLU A 200 30.42 -7.72 -57.30
N SER A 201 30.27 -7.33 -56.03
CA SER A 201 30.98 -6.18 -55.48
C SER A 201 32.49 -6.36 -55.43
N THR A 202 32.99 -7.55 -55.09
CA THR A 202 34.43 -7.84 -55.09
C THR A 202 35.03 -7.87 -56.49
N ILE A 203 34.32 -8.43 -57.47
CA ILE A 203 34.71 -8.39 -58.88
C ILE A 203 34.75 -6.95 -59.39
N PHE A 204 33.75 -6.13 -59.07
CA PHE A 204 33.72 -4.72 -59.48
C PHE A 204 34.89 -3.91 -58.93
N ILE A 205 35.26 -4.13 -57.66
CA ILE A 205 36.41 -3.46 -57.03
C ILE A 205 37.73 -3.88 -57.68
N PHE A 206 37.88 -5.15 -58.06
CA PHE A 206 39.08 -5.65 -58.74
C PHE A 206 39.19 -5.22 -60.21
N VAL A 207 38.07 -4.87 -60.85
CA VAL A 207 38.03 -4.43 -62.25
C VAL A 207 38.20 -2.90 -62.39
N PHE A 208 37.97 -2.13 -61.32
CA PHE A 208 38.07 -0.66 -61.30
C PHE A 208 39.35 -0.11 -60.62
N PHE A 209 40.32 -0.97 -60.30
CA PHE A 209 41.65 -0.63 -59.78
C PHE A 209 42.71 -1.12 -60.77
#